data_AF-A0A2D9WWV7-F1
#
_entry.id   AF-A0A2D9WWV7-F1
#
_cell.length_a   1.000
_cell.length_b   1.000
_cell.length_c   1.000
_cell.angle_alpha   90.00
_cell.angle_beta   90.00
_cell.angle_gamma   90.00
#
_symmetry.space_group_name_H-M   'P 1'
#
loop_
_entity.id
_entity.type
_entity.pdbx_description
1 polymer ?
#
loop_
_entity_poly.entity_id
_entity_poly.type
_entity_poly.pdbx_seq_one_letter_code
_entity_poly.pdbx_strand_id
1 'polypeptide(L)'
;MKHFLYLLKMEFLVNDEEFRNWKIIIYLSILAMIMIASGHATDRKIFKIAQLNEELKMLKSEFIEYRTDLMNLRMESKIIKELKPLGIGPAKKRSIKIIVGKD
;
A
#
# COMPACT_ATOMS: atom_id res chain seq x y z
N MET A 1 -23.75 -26.54 -32.52
CA MET A 1 -24.32 -26.81 -31.17
C MET A 1 -23.96 -28.18 -30.62
N LYS A 2 -24.15 -29.28 -31.37
CA LYS A 2 -23.87 -30.65 -30.90
C LYS A 2 -22.43 -30.87 -30.40
N HIS A 3 -21.43 -30.30 -31.07
CA HIS A 3 -20.01 -30.41 -30.68
C HIS A 3 -19.67 -29.69 -29.37
N PHE A 4 -20.29 -28.54 -29.10
CA PHE A 4 -20.12 -27.82 -27.83
C PHE A 4 -20.77 -28.58 -26.68
N LEU A 5 -21.96 -29.14 -26.92
CA LEU A 5 -22.64 -30.01 -25.94
C LEU A 5 -21.84 -31.28 -25.65
N TYR A 6 -21.18 -31.86 -26.65
CA TYR A 6 -20.30 -33.02 -26.50
C TYR A 6 -19.07 -32.73 -25.63
N LEU A 7 -18.45 -31.55 -25.82
CA LEU A 7 -17.37 -31.05 -24.94
C LEU A 7 -17.86 -30.81 -23.51
N LEU A 8 -19.02 -30.17 -23.35
CA LEU A 8 -19.56 -29.82 -22.04
C LEU A 8 -20.02 -31.06 -21.23
N LYS A 9 -20.56 -32.07 -21.92
CA LYS A 9 -21.00 -33.35 -21.31
C LYS A 9 -19.84 -34.25 -20.90
N MET A 10 -18.59 -33.88 -21.19
CA MET A 10 -17.41 -34.71 -20.97
C MET A 10 -17.48 -36.09 -21.66
N GLU A 11 -18.40 -36.31 -22.60
CA GLU A 11 -18.55 -37.56 -23.36
C GLU A 11 -17.28 -37.87 -24.16
N PHE A 12 -16.52 -36.84 -24.55
CA PHE A 12 -15.18 -37.00 -25.15
C PHE A 12 -14.18 -37.74 -24.27
N LEU A 13 -14.30 -37.67 -22.94
CA LEU A 13 -13.38 -38.34 -22.02
C LEU A 13 -13.72 -39.82 -21.81
N VAL A 14 -14.94 -40.25 -22.14
CA VAL A 14 -15.48 -41.59 -21.84
C VAL A 14 -15.53 -42.51 -23.07
N ASN A 15 -15.62 -41.98 -24.29
CA ASN A 15 -15.66 -42.81 -25.50
C ASN A 15 -14.32 -43.52 -25.81
N ASP A 16 -14.41 -44.70 -26.45
CA ASP A 16 -13.46 -45.83 -26.57
C ASP A 16 -12.00 -45.60 -27.06
N GLU A 17 -11.51 -44.36 -27.18
CA GLU A 17 -10.07 -44.11 -27.39
C GLU A 17 -9.30 -44.07 -26.05
N GLU A 18 -9.23 -45.23 -25.41
CA GLU A 18 -8.78 -45.45 -24.03
C GLU A 18 -7.41 -44.83 -23.71
N PHE A 19 -6.48 -44.73 -24.66
CA PHE A 19 -5.14 -44.19 -24.38
C PHE A 19 -5.00 -42.66 -24.49
N ARG A 20 -5.80 -42.00 -25.35
CA ARG A 20 -5.67 -40.55 -25.60
C ARG A 20 -6.43 -39.75 -24.55
N ASN A 21 -7.62 -40.24 -24.18
CA ASN A 21 -8.52 -39.56 -23.26
C ASN A 21 -7.98 -39.58 -21.83
N TRP A 22 -7.38 -40.70 -21.41
CA TRP A 22 -6.73 -40.83 -20.10
C TRP A 22 -5.54 -39.87 -19.89
N LYS A 23 -4.75 -39.59 -20.93
CA LYS A 23 -3.66 -38.59 -20.84
C LYS A 23 -4.19 -37.18 -20.56
N ILE A 24 -5.35 -36.83 -21.13
CA ILE A 24 -6.01 -35.54 -20.92
C ILE A 24 -6.56 -35.45 -19.49
N ILE A 25 -7.14 -36.53 -18.95
CA ILE A 25 -7.60 -36.57 -17.54
C ILE A 25 -6.43 -36.31 -16.60
N ILE A 26 -5.33 -37.05 -16.77
CA ILE A 26 -4.13 -36.90 -15.93
C ILE A 26 -3.55 -35.49 -16.05
N TYR A 27 -3.50 -34.95 -17.27
CA TYR A 27 -3.05 -33.58 -17.51
C TYR A 27 -3.90 -32.55 -16.76
N LEU A 28 -5.23 -32.64 -16.86
CA LEU A 28 -6.15 -31.74 -16.17
C LEU A 28 -6.08 -31.89 -14.65
N SER A 29 -5.92 -33.11 -14.13
CA SER A 29 -5.73 -33.34 -12.69
C SER A 29 -4.45 -32.71 -12.16
N ILE A 30 -3.33 -32.86 -12.87
CA ILE A 30 -2.05 -32.24 -12.51
C ILE A 30 -2.17 -30.71 -12.59
N LEU A 31 -2.79 -30.19 -13.66
CA LEU A 31 -3.00 -28.76 -13.83
C LEU A 31 -3.86 -28.17 -12.70
N ALA A 32 -4.94 -28.85 -12.33
CA ALA A 32 -5.79 -28.46 -11.21
C ALA A 32 -5.00 -28.46 -9.88
N MET A 33 -4.15 -29.47 -9.65
CA MET A 33 -3.29 -29.53 -8.48
C MET A 33 -2.31 -28.35 -8.41
N ILE A 34 -1.68 -28.00 -9.55
CA ILE A 34 -0.80 -26.83 -9.66
C ILE A 34 -1.56 -25.54 -9.38
N MET A 35 -2.78 -25.40 -9.90
CA MET A 35 -3.62 -24.22 -9.66
C MET A 35 -3.99 -24.06 -8.18
N ILE A 36 -4.39 -25.14 -7.51
CA ILE A 36 -4.72 -25.12 -6.07
C ILE A 36 -3.47 -24.73 -5.25
N ALA A 37 -2.32 -25.35 -5.54
CA ALA A 37 -1.07 -25.04 -4.86
C ALA A 37 -0.64 -23.57 -5.05
N SER A 38 -0.74 -23.06 -6.29
CA SER A 38 -0.43 -21.66 -6.62
C SER A 38 -1.42 -20.68 -5.98
N GLY A 39 -2.70 -21.05 -5.87
CA GLY A 39 -3.74 -20.29 -5.18
C GLY A 39 -3.35 -20.03 -3.73
N HIS A 40 -3.00 -21.07 -2.98
CA HIS A 40 -2.59 -20.93 -1.58
C HIS A 40 -1.34 -20.06 -1.38
N ALA A 41 -0.36 -20.11 -2.29
CA ALA A 41 0.80 -19.21 -2.22
C ALA A 41 0.41 -17.74 -2.48
N THR A 42 -0.58 -17.51 -3.34
CA THR A 42 -1.10 -16.18 -3.66
C THR A 42 -1.88 -15.60 -2.49
N ASP A 43 -2.73 -16.42 -1.86
CA ASP A 43 -3.51 -16.02 -0.68
C ASP A 43 -2.60 -15.51 0.45
N ARG A 44 -1.52 -16.24 0.76
CA ARG A 44 -0.54 -15.84 1.77
C ARG A 44 0.09 -14.49 1.47
N LYS A 45 0.40 -14.22 0.20
CA LYS A 45 0.95 -12.92 -0.23
C LYS A 45 -0.08 -11.81 -0.06
N ILE A 46 -1.34 -12.05 -0.41
CA ILE A 46 -2.42 -11.07 -0.25
C ILE A 46 -2.59 -10.69 1.23
N PHE A 47 -2.64 -11.68 2.13
CA PHE A 47 -2.69 -11.41 3.57
C PHE A 47 -1.48 -10.60 4.05
N LYS A 48 -0.27 -10.92 3.58
CA LYS A 48 0.92 -10.15 3.95
C LYS A 48 0.88 -8.72 3.42
N ILE A 49 0.39 -8.50 2.20
CA ILE A 49 0.20 -7.17 1.61
C ILE A 49 -0.81 -6.37 2.43
N ALA A 50 -1.91 -6.99 2.86
CA ALA A 50 -2.91 -6.32 3.69
C ALA A 50 -2.31 -5.86 5.03
N GLN A 51 -1.54 -6.72 5.72
CA GLN A 51 -0.82 -6.36 6.95
C GLN A 51 0.15 -5.20 6.72
N LEU A 52 0.98 -5.28 5.68
CA LEU A 52 1.95 -4.22 5.36
C LEU A 52 1.27 -2.88 5.02
N ASN A 53 0.12 -2.92 4.35
CA ASN A 53 -0.66 -1.71 4.06
C ASN A 53 -1.23 -1.07 5.32
N GLU A 54 -1.64 -1.88 6.29
CA GLU A 54 -2.11 -1.41 7.59
C GLU A 54 -0.96 -0.75 8.36
N GLU A 55 0.22 -1.39 8.42
CA GLU A 55 1.44 -0.81 8.99
C GLU A 55 1.82 0.52 8.33
N LEU A 56 1.81 0.57 6.98
CA LEU A 56 2.06 1.80 6.23
C LEU A 56 1.06 2.91 6.54
N LYS A 57 -0.22 2.56 6.73
CA LYS A 57 -1.26 3.53 7.08
C LYS A 57 -1.03 4.08 8.49
N MET A 58 -0.69 3.23 9.45
CA MET A 58 -0.37 3.65 10.81
C MET A 58 0.82 4.62 10.82
N LEU A 59 1.93 4.27 10.15
CA LEU A 59 3.12 5.12 10.08
C LEU A 59 2.85 6.48 9.41
N LYS A 60 2.01 6.49 8.36
CA LYS A 60 1.59 7.76 7.72
C LYS A 60 0.75 8.62 8.66
N SER A 61 -0.12 8.01 9.45
CA SER A 61 -0.93 8.72 10.44
C SER A 61 -0.03 9.37 11.49
N GLU A 62 0.91 8.61 12.03
CA GLU A 62 1.90 9.10 13.00
C GLU A 62 2.74 10.26 12.43
N PHE A 63 3.20 10.14 11.18
CA PHE A 63 3.92 11.23 10.51
C PHE A 63 3.09 12.51 10.38
N ILE A 64 1.80 12.39 10.05
CA ILE A 64 0.90 13.54 9.92
C ILE A 64 0.67 14.21 11.28
N GLU A 65 0.53 13.41 12.34
CA GLU A 65 0.39 13.90 13.72
C GLU A 65 1.61 14.72 14.13
N TYR A 66 2.82 14.15 14.04
CA TYR A 66 4.05 14.89 14.37
C TYR A 66 4.25 16.14 13.51
N ARG A 67 3.94 16.08 12.21
CA ARG A 67 4.02 17.25 11.33
C ARG A 67 3.08 18.37 11.80
N THR A 68 1.88 18.00 12.25
CA THR A 68 0.88 18.94 12.76
C THR A 68 1.34 19.56 14.07
N ASP A 69 1.91 18.76 14.98
CA ASP A 69 2.47 19.26 16.24
C ASP A 69 3.62 20.23 16.02
N LEU A 70 4.54 19.91 15.11
CA LEU A 70 5.62 20.82 14.74
C LEU A 70 5.10 22.13 14.15
N MET A 71 4.07 22.07 13.32
CA MET A 71 3.44 23.27 12.77
C MET A 71 2.79 24.12 13.88
N ASN A 72 2.11 23.47 14.83
CA ASN A 72 1.52 24.15 15.99
C ASN A 72 2.59 24.80 16.87
N LEU A 73 3.73 24.13 17.09
CA LEU A 73 4.85 24.68 17.86
C LEU A 73 5.54 25.87 17.16
N ARG A 74 5.68 25.81 15.83
CA ARG A 74 6.27 26.89 15.02
C ARG A 74 5.33 28.06 14.76
N MET A 75 4.06 27.95 15.13
CA MET A 75 3.07 28.98 14.85
C MET A 75 3.45 30.29 15.53
N GLU A 76 3.66 31.35 14.74
CA GLU A 76 4.10 32.66 15.25
C GLU A 76 3.16 33.20 16.33
N SER A 77 1.85 33.04 16.16
CA SER A 77 0.86 33.47 17.16
C SER A 77 1.02 32.74 18.49
N LYS A 78 1.37 31.45 18.48
CA LYS A 78 1.66 30.64 19.68
C LYS A 78 2.95 31.13 20.34
N ILE A 79 4.00 31.32 19.56
CA ILE A 79 5.29 31.84 20.02
C ILE A 79 5.12 33.23 20.66
N ILE A 80 4.40 34.15 20.01
CA ILE A 80 4.13 35.50 20.52
C ILE A 80 3.33 35.44 21.83
N LYS A 81 2.34 34.54 21.92
CA LYS A 81 1.53 34.37 23.14
C LYS A 81 2.37 33.90 24.31
N GLU A 82 3.25 32.92 24.11
CA GLU A 82 4.15 32.37 25.14
C GLU A 82 5.25 33.37 25.54
N LEU A 83 5.74 34.19 24.61
CA LEU A 83 6.78 35.20 24.87
C LEU A 83 6.24 36.51 25.45
N LYS A 84 4.92 36.74 25.39
CA LYS A 84 4.27 37.96 25.89
C LYS A 84 4.54 38.26 27.38
N PRO A 85 4.51 37.28 28.31
CA PRO A 85 4.85 37.51 29.72
C PRO A 85 6.31 37.91 29.95
N LEU A 86 7.21 37.52 29.05
CA LEU A 86 8.63 37.89 29.08
C LEU A 86 8.90 39.29 28.49
N GLY A 87 7.85 39.98 28.01
CA GLY A 87 7.97 41.29 27.35
C GLY A 87 8.59 41.23 25.95
N ILE A 88 8.78 40.04 25.40
CA ILE A 88 9.40 39.82 24.09
C ILE A 88 8.28 39.82 23.04
N GLY A 89 8.41 40.70 22.05
CA GLY A 89 7.45 40.86 20.97
C GLY A 89 8.12 41.09 19.61
N PRO A 90 7.35 41.03 18.51
CA PRO A 90 7.90 41.23 17.17
C PRO A 90 8.50 42.63 17.03
N ALA A 91 9.61 42.73 16.29
CA ALA A 91 10.27 44.00 16.03
C ALA A 91 9.33 44.93 15.24
N LYS A 92 9.02 46.10 15.80
CA LYS A 92 8.20 47.13 15.12
C LYS A 92 8.87 47.75 13.90
N LYS A 93 10.21 47.70 13.82
CA LYS A 93 11.00 48.31 12.76
C LYS A 93 11.92 47.26 12.14
N ARG A 94 12.04 47.28 10.82
CA ARG A 94 12.96 46.41 10.06
C ARG A 94 14.41 46.67 10.48
N SER A 95 15.24 45.62 10.52
CA SER A 95 16.66 45.75 10.80
C SER A 95 17.35 46.60 9.72
N ILE A 96 18.26 47.47 10.15
CA ILE A 96 19.11 48.28 9.28
C ILE A 96 20.47 47.60 9.14
N LYS A 97 21.02 47.60 7.93
CA LYS A 97 22.36 47.11 7.68
C LYS A 97 23.37 48.10 8.28
N ILE A 98 24.14 47.66 9.26
CA ILE A 98 25.24 48.46 9.82
C ILE A 98 26.44 48.31 8.89
N ILE A 99 26.96 49.44 8.39
CA ILE A 99 28.22 49.49 7.66
C ILE A 99 29.23 50.15 8.60
N VAL A 100 30.27 49.43 8.98
CA VAL A 100 31.34 49.96 9.83
C VAL A 100 32.28 50.78 8.96
N GLY A 101 32.32 52.09 9.19
CA GLY A 101 33.34 52.97 8.61
C GLY A 101 34.68 52.64 9.25
N LYS A 102 35.70 52.47 8.40
CA LYS A 102 37.08 52.27 8.84
C LYS A 102 37.71 53.66 8.86
N ASP A 103 38.01 54.17 10.06
CA ASP A 103 38.84 55.36 10.25
C ASP A 103 40.29 55.10 9.83
#